data_AF-A2EBF2-F1
#
_entry.id   AF-A2EBF2-F1
#
_cell.length_a   1.000
_cell.length_b   1.000
_cell.length_c   1.000
_cell.angle_alpha   90.00
_cell.angle_beta   90.00
_cell.angle_gamma   90.00
#
_symmetry.space_group_name_H-M   'P 1'
#
loop_
_entity.id
_entity.type
_entity.pdbx_description
1 polymer ?
#
loop_
_entity_poly.entity_id
_entity_poly.type
_entity_poly.pdbx_seq_one_letter_code
_entity_poly.pdbx_strand_id
1 'polypeptide(L)'
;MASPGAARRFQLCTIEPTTDISGDKLGVDGTLVLSRFEEIFQLQWTPSDGTTTAHFLLTQSANSAPKEDKWIENAQFRIDCSQVSTLQLHHSPLSLSISRIDLPGVRTFSFTDTEFISMTELVEQLIIYGIAVPSPGEPYSLEFYRRCHRGVYPYTPPHIQLNVDATIELPRFWDCLHSFFQTLITHLDSSDTLPKDPQFPLASAARAAHHRVLKQIDDESAARPTYPRVTAAEFDDLFDENGRLKDGDSFCKRLFDSGIDPEVLPRALPFVFGVFSLDSTKQERESLTAELNDEFKSLMEQALSYKEQQIENNKKLSGAFRVIKHDVSRTDRQLAAFKNQDAPGLKMVTMLLKTYCIFNPPIGYLQGMNDLFVPILLSFLPNWNQDGCPVDNDGNIINHEPYLPQIFWCFDAMLRNTDHLKLLANVTEQCQFQADGVFNILNKVSPLAAIWMRRNGLNGLLWCYSDFVLLFKRSFPQIWSVWLQLNCSPYPANWLTYFVAAIIVRGFDQLAVLPDVSITTMMDAFPKILQSMNMETLGKTTLWLAEKVPPKSKAEGKKEPEIQMSNFHFFETKWTGPCLSGRDNVAL
;
A
#
# COMPACT_ATOMS: atom_id res chain seq x y z
N MET A 1 51.28 -21.08 -35.63
CA MET A 1 50.57 -21.75 -34.53
C MET A 1 50.39 -20.73 -33.42
N ALA A 2 49.19 -20.15 -33.30
CA ALA A 2 48.85 -19.28 -32.18
C ALA A 2 48.69 -20.14 -30.92
N SER A 3 49.25 -19.72 -29.79
CA SER A 3 49.06 -20.44 -28.52
C SER A 3 47.56 -20.46 -28.17
N PRO A 4 47.04 -21.54 -27.56
CA PRO A 4 45.67 -21.54 -27.03
C PRO A 4 45.52 -20.41 -26.01
N GLY A 5 44.41 -19.69 -26.05
CA GLY A 5 44.18 -18.46 -25.31
C GLY A 5 44.44 -18.62 -23.81
N ALA A 6 45.33 -17.79 -23.27
CA ALA A 6 45.52 -17.67 -21.82
C ALA A 6 44.20 -17.21 -21.18
N ALA A 7 43.66 -18.01 -20.26
CA ALA A 7 42.50 -17.64 -19.45
C ALA A 7 42.78 -16.30 -18.75
N ARG A 8 41.97 -15.27 -19.05
CA ARG A 8 42.19 -13.94 -18.48
C ARG A 8 41.47 -13.83 -17.15
N ARG A 9 42.22 -13.93 -16.06
CA ARG A 9 41.76 -13.57 -14.71
C ARG A 9 41.81 -12.05 -14.54
N PHE A 10 40.76 -11.46 -14.00
CA PHE A 10 40.68 -10.03 -13.70
C PHE A 10 40.45 -9.85 -12.20
N GLN A 11 41.38 -9.18 -11.53
CA GLN A 11 41.19 -8.78 -10.13
C GLN A 11 40.28 -7.55 -10.10
N LEU A 12 39.22 -7.59 -9.28
CA LEU A 12 38.22 -6.52 -9.20
C LEU A 12 38.45 -5.63 -7.98
N CYS A 13 38.76 -6.23 -6.83
CA CYS A 13 38.97 -5.52 -5.57
C CYS A 13 39.89 -6.33 -4.65
N THR A 14 40.57 -5.65 -3.71
CA THR A 14 41.43 -6.27 -2.70
C THR A 14 41.36 -5.50 -1.39
N ILE A 15 41.26 -6.22 -0.27
CA ILE A 15 41.33 -5.66 1.08
C ILE A 15 42.55 -6.27 1.76
N GLU A 16 43.51 -5.43 2.15
CA GLU A 16 44.77 -5.84 2.78
C GLU A 16 45.29 -4.77 3.74
N PRO A 17 45.53 -5.08 5.03
CA PRO A 17 45.39 -6.39 5.67
C PRO A 17 43.94 -6.69 6.09
N THR A 18 43.59 -7.97 6.12
CA THR A 18 42.39 -8.50 6.77
C THR A 18 42.79 -9.58 7.77
N THR A 19 42.27 -9.55 8.99
CA THR A 19 42.57 -10.55 10.02
C THR A 19 41.38 -11.48 10.19
N ASP A 20 41.57 -12.79 10.02
CA ASP A 20 40.53 -13.78 10.29
C ASP A 20 40.28 -13.91 11.80
N ILE A 21 39.09 -13.55 12.23
CA ILE A 21 38.63 -13.58 13.63
C ILE A 21 37.47 -14.58 13.84
N SER A 22 37.35 -15.57 12.95
CA SER A 22 36.26 -16.56 12.96
C SER A 22 36.27 -17.52 14.17
N GLY A 23 37.39 -17.60 14.91
CA GLY A 23 37.56 -18.53 16.04
C GLY A 23 38.20 -17.90 17.28
N ASP A 24 38.35 -18.68 18.35
CA ASP A 24 38.80 -18.21 19.68
C ASP A 24 40.32 -17.95 19.79
N LYS A 25 41.09 -18.21 18.73
CA LYS A 25 42.56 -18.07 18.71
C LYS A 25 42.96 -16.68 18.20
N LEU A 26 44.22 -16.27 18.43
CA LEU A 26 44.77 -15.06 17.79
C LEU A 26 44.57 -15.16 16.28
N GLY A 27 43.91 -14.16 15.70
CA GLY A 27 43.57 -14.13 14.29
C GLY A 27 44.81 -14.06 13.39
N VAL A 28 44.67 -14.59 12.17
CA VAL A 28 45.74 -14.58 11.16
C VAL A 28 45.46 -13.49 10.14
N ASP A 29 46.45 -12.62 9.91
CA ASP A 29 46.40 -11.60 8.86
C ASP A 29 46.47 -12.25 7.47
N GLY A 30 45.84 -11.63 6.50
CA GLY A 30 45.75 -12.11 5.13
C GLY A 30 45.11 -11.10 4.20
N THR A 31 44.88 -11.53 2.96
CA THR A 31 44.35 -10.69 1.88
C THR A 31 43.05 -11.26 1.36
N LEU A 32 41.98 -10.45 1.34
CA LEU A 32 40.70 -10.81 0.72
C LEU A 32 40.62 -10.21 -0.69
N VAL A 33 40.28 -11.02 -1.69
CA VAL A 33 40.26 -10.64 -3.10
C VAL A 33 38.95 -11.06 -3.76
N LEU A 34 38.29 -10.12 -4.44
CA LEU A 34 37.25 -10.40 -5.41
C LEU A 34 37.87 -10.43 -6.81
N SER A 35 37.67 -11.52 -7.55
CA SER A 35 38.18 -11.66 -8.90
C SER A 35 37.17 -12.29 -9.84
N ARG A 36 37.33 -12.04 -11.14
CA ARG A 36 36.59 -12.71 -12.20
C ARG A 36 37.52 -13.65 -12.96
N PHE A 37 37.10 -14.90 -13.11
CA PHE A 37 37.73 -15.88 -13.97
C PHE A 37 36.73 -16.27 -15.07
N GLU A 38 37.02 -15.87 -16.30
CA GLU A 38 36.09 -16.00 -17.44
C GLU A 38 34.74 -15.34 -17.12
N GLU A 39 33.69 -16.14 -16.93
CA GLU A 39 32.32 -15.70 -16.63
C GLU A 39 31.95 -15.79 -15.14
N ILE A 40 32.82 -16.38 -14.31
CA ILE A 40 32.57 -16.70 -12.90
C ILE A 40 33.24 -15.66 -12.00
N PHE A 41 32.51 -15.21 -10.97
CA PHE A 41 33.05 -14.37 -9.91
C PHE A 41 33.50 -15.23 -8.73
N GLN A 42 34.68 -14.95 -8.20
CA GLN A 42 35.30 -15.73 -7.13
C GLN A 42 35.78 -14.82 -6.01
N LEU A 43 35.48 -15.24 -4.78
CA LEU A 43 36.01 -14.64 -3.56
C LEU A 43 37.12 -15.54 -3.02
N GLN A 44 38.29 -14.94 -2.75
CA GLN A 44 39.47 -15.65 -2.26
C GLN A 44 40.01 -14.94 -1.03
N TRP A 45 40.36 -15.70 0.00
CA TRP A 45 41.18 -15.21 1.11
C TRP A 45 42.45 -16.04 1.22
N THR A 46 43.58 -15.38 1.50
CA THR A 46 44.88 -16.04 1.61
C THR A 46 45.62 -15.49 2.83
N PRO A 47 46.08 -16.33 3.77
CA PRO A 47 46.84 -15.88 4.93
C PRO A 47 48.17 -15.27 4.50
N SER A 48 48.63 -14.28 5.24
CA SER A 48 49.90 -13.58 5.01
C SER A 48 51.05 -14.38 5.63
N ASP A 49 52.08 -14.64 4.83
CA ASP A 49 53.31 -15.28 5.31
C ASP A 49 54.29 -14.28 5.97
N GLY A 50 53.83 -13.07 6.32
CA GLY A 50 54.64 -12.05 7.00
C GLY A 50 55.69 -11.35 6.11
N THR A 51 55.61 -11.51 4.78
CA THR A 51 56.46 -10.78 3.82
C THR A 51 55.63 -9.82 2.98
N THR A 52 56.15 -8.62 2.70
CA THR A 52 55.54 -7.52 1.92
C THR A 52 55.25 -7.85 0.44
N THR A 53 55.31 -9.14 0.07
CA THR A 53 55.32 -9.68 -1.30
C THR A 53 54.07 -10.50 -1.63
N ALA A 54 53.06 -10.54 -0.76
CA ALA A 54 51.81 -11.29 -0.98
C ALA A 54 51.06 -10.79 -2.23
N HIS A 55 50.99 -9.47 -2.42
CA HIS A 55 50.39 -8.85 -3.61
C HIS A 55 51.09 -9.27 -4.92
N PHE A 56 52.42 -9.37 -4.93
CA PHE A 56 53.19 -9.76 -6.12
C PHE A 56 53.01 -11.26 -6.44
N LEU A 57 52.96 -12.11 -5.42
CA LEU A 57 52.73 -13.55 -5.56
C LEU A 57 51.29 -13.88 -6.00
N LEU A 58 50.27 -13.13 -5.56
CA LEU A 58 48.88 -13.29 -6.04
C LEU A 58 48.71 -12.90 -7.51
N THR A 59 49.40 -11.85 -7.97
CA THR A 59 49.43 -11.49 -9.40
C THR A 59 50.24 -12.47 -10.27
N GLN A 60 51.30 -13.12 -9.74
CA GLN A 60 52.08 -14.12 -10.49
C GLN A 60 51.50 -15.53 -10.43
N SER A 61 50.84 -15.92 -9.34
CA SER A 61 50.11 -17.20 -9.20
C SER A 61 48.75 -17.20 -9.90
N ALA A 62 48.40 -16.12 -10.61
CA ALA A 62 47.20 -16.02 -11.44
C ALA A 62 47.07 -17.13 -12.52
N ASN A 63 48.16 -17.84 -12.83
CA ASN A 63 48.21 -18.95 -13.79
C ASN A 63 48.30 -20.36 -13.17
N SER A 64 48.32 -20.51 -11.85
CA SER A 64 48.30 -21.83 -11.19
C SER A 64 47.13 -21.94 -10.21
N ALA A 65 46.36 -23.03 -10.32
CA ALA A 65 45.25 -23.32 -9.42
C ALA A 65 45.79 -23.77 -8.04
N PRO A 66 45.46 -23.10 -6.92
CA PRO A 66 45.50 -23.74 -5.62
C PRO A 66 44.29 -24.68 -5.52
N LYS A 67 44.53 -25.93 -5.12
CA LYS A 67 43.58 -27.05 -5.23
C LYS A 67 42.59 -27.22 -4.07
N GLU A 68 42.61 -26.39 -3.04
CA GLU A 68 41.84 -26.69 -1.83
C GLU A 68 41.04 -25.47 -1.35
N ASP A 69 39.73 -25.49 -1.62
CA ASP A 69 38.74 -24.71 -0.88
C ASP A 69 38.64 -25.29 0.54
N LYS A 70 39.25 -24.60 1.52
CA LYS A 70 39.18 -24.98 2.93
C LYS A 70 38.37 -23.94 3.70
N TRP A 71 37.09 -24.25 3.91
CA TRP A 71 36.20 -23.43 4.74
C TRP A 71 36.42 -23.69 6.24
N ILE A 72 37.64 -23.43 6.71
CA ILE A 72 38.07 -23.61 8.09
C ILE A 72 38.81 -22.34 8.51
N GLU A 73 38.73 -21.99 9.80
CA GLU A 73 39.45 -20.87 10.41
C GLU A 73 40.93 -20.85 10.02
N ASN A 74 41.44 -19.65 9.70
CA ASN A 74 42.82 -19.35 9.32
C ASN A 74 43.34 -20.07 8.07
N ALA A 75 42.51 -20.86 7.38
CA ALA A 75 42.87 -21.53 6.13
C ALA A 75 42.52 -20.67 4.92
N GLN A 76 43.31 -20.78 3.85
CA GLN A 76 42.96 -20.17 2.58
C GLN A 76 41.67 -20.79 1.99
N PHE A 77 40.86 -19.97 1.32
CA PHE A 77 39.72 -20.45 0.54
C PHE A 77 39.65 -19.73 -0.80
N ARG A 78 38.98 -20.37 -1.75
CA ARG A 78 38.56 -19.76 -3.01
C ARG A 78 37.21 -20.34 -3.37
N ILE A 79 36.18 -19.51 -3.31
CA ILE A 79 34.79 -19.92 -3.52
C ILE A 79 34.19 -19.16 -4.70
N ASP A 80 33.25 -19.82 -5.39
CA ASP A 80 32.39 -19.18 -6.36
C ASP A 80 31.37 -18.30 -5.63
N CYS A 81 31.14 -17.08 -6.11
CA CYS A 81 30.17 -16.16 -5.51
C CYS A 81 28.74 -16.75 -5.53
N SER A 82 28.42 -17.68 -6.44
CA SER A 82 27.15 -18.41 -6.46
C SER A 82 26.93 -19.33 -5.24
N GLN A 83 28.00 -19.67 -4.50
CA GLN A 83 27.96 -20.49 -3.28
C GLN A 83 27.88 -19.67 -1.99
N VAL A 84 28.11 -18.36 -2.08
CA VAL A 84 27.95 -17.43 -0.96
C VAL A 84 26.46 -17.22 -0.72
N SER A 85 26.02 -17.25 0.54
CA SER A 85 24.64 -16.92 0.90
C SER A 85 24.53 -15.44 1.26
N THR A 86 25.29 -15.00 2.25
CA THR A 86 25.28 -13.60 2.70
C THR A 86 26.68 -13.07 3.03
N LEU A 87 26.84 -11.76 2.84
CA LEU A 87 27.95 -10.97 3.37
C LEU A 87 27.38 -9.91 4.30
N GLN A 88 27.83 -9.87 5.55
CA GLN A 88 27.38 -8.90 6.57
C GLN A 88 28.53 -8.02 7.01
N LEU A 89 28.28 -6.72 7.17
CA LEU A 89 29.25 -5.76 7.71
C LEU A 89 28.94 -5.47 9.18
N HIS A 90 29.99 -5.28 9.98
CA HIS A 90 29.91 -4.97 11.40
C HIS A 90 30.70 -3.69 11.73
N HIS A 91 30.23 -2.94 12.73
CA HIS A 91 30.81 -1.65 13.12
C HIS A 91 31.75 -1.73 14.34
N SER A 92 31.72 -2.81 15.11
CA SER A 92 32.47 -2.93 16.36
C SER A 92 32.78 -4.40 16.70
N PRO A 93 33.99 -4.90 16.35
CA PRO A 93 35.01 -4.24 15.51
C PRO A 93 34.55 -4.09 14.05
N LEU A 94 35.21 -3.24 13.26
CA LEU A 94 35.02 -3.21 11.82
C LEU A 94 35.41 -4.56 11.23
N SER A 95 34.41 -5.27 10.71
CA SER A 95 34.60 -6.59 10.14
C SER A 95 33.54 -6.91 9.10
N LEU A 96 33.85 -7.89 8.27
CA LEU A 96 32.90 -8.49 7.34
C LEU A 96 32.78 -9.98 7.62
N SER A 97 31.56 -10.48 7.62
CA SER A 97 31.23 -11.89 7.81
C SER A 97 30.69 -12.48 6.52
N ILE A 98 31.19 -13.64 6.11
CA ILE A 98 30.78 -14.35 4.91
C ILE A 98 30.19 -15.70 5.33
N SER A 99 29.03 -16.03 4.78
CA SER A 99 28.37 -17.31 4.97
C SER A 99 28.14 -18.01 3.64
N ARG A 100 28.05 -19.34 3.68
CA ARG A 100 27.87 -20.20 2.51
C ARG A 100 26.50 -20.86 2.52
N ILE A 101 26.07 -21.28 1.33
CA ILE A 101 24.84 -22.06 1.14
C ILE A 101 25.10 -23.55 1.42
N ASP A 102 26.26 -24.05 1.01
CA ASP A 102 26.61 -25.47 0.99
C ASP A 102 27.28 -25.98 2.28
N LEU A 103 27.89 -25.08 3.06
CA LEU A 103 28.59 -25.42 4.30
C LEU A 103 28.09 -24.56 5.47
N PRO A 104 27.88 -25.16 6.66
CA PRO A 104 27.60 -24.40 7.87
C PRO A 104 28.85 -23.66 8.35
N GLY A 105 28.65 -22.55 9.05
CA GLY A 105 29.72 -21.74 9.63
C GLY A 105 29.91 -20.40 8.89
N VAL A 106 30.20 -19.37 9.67
CA VAL A 106 30.45 -18.01 9.22
C VAL A 106 31.94 -17.73 9.36
N ARG A 107 32.55 -17.11 8.35
CA ARG A 107 33.92 -16.60 8.49
C ARG A 107 33.92 -15.08 8.59
N THR A 108 34.53 -14.55 9.63
CA THR A 108 34.57 -13.12 9.94
C THR A 108 35.99 -12.59 9.83
N PHE A 109 36.14 -11.50 9.09
CA PHE A 109 37.41 -10.86 8.79
C PHE A 109 37.37 -9.41 9.27
N SER A 110 38.21 -9.08 10.25
CA SER A 110 38.38 -7.70 10.71
C SER A 110 39.37 -6.94 9.81
N PHE A 111 39.19 -5.64 9.71
CA PHE A 111 40.06 -4.74 8.95
C PHE A 111 40.13 -3.37 9.64
N THR A 112 41.15 -2.60 9.31
CA THR A 112 41.38 -1.27 9.91
C THR A 112 40.52 -0.20 9.23
N ASP A 113 40.34 0.95 9.89
CA ASP A 113 39.60 2.09 9.34
C ASP A 113 40.16 2.56 7.97
N THR A 114 41.47 2.38 7.75
CA THR A 114 42.13 2.70 6.46
C THR A 114 41.62 1.85 5.30
N GLU A 115 41.20 0.62 5.58
CA GLU A 115 40.69 -0.33 4.58
C GLU A 115 39.19 -0.20 4.34
N PHE A 116 38.53 0.78 4.97
CA PHE A 116 37.11 1.04 4.71
C PHE A 116 36.84 1.44 3.26
N ILE A 117 37.80 2.08 2.59
CA ILE A 117 37.75 2.40 1.15
C ILE A 117 37.76 1.09 0.34
N SER A 118 38.69 0.18 0.63
CA SER A 118 38.79 -1.14 0.00
C SER A 118 37.51 -1.98 0.20
N MET A 119 36.89 -1.88 1.38
CA MET A 119 35.58 -2.48 1.65
C MET A 119 34.46 -1.84 0.81
N THR A 120 34.46 -0.51 0.70
CA THR A 120 33.51 0.23 -0.12
C THR A 120 33.61 -0.19 -1.60
N GLU A 121 34.84 -0.30 -2.13
CA GLU A 121 35.09 -0.81 -3.48
C GLU A 121 34.58 -2.24 -3.64
N LEU A 122 34.82 -3.13 -2.67
CA LEU A 122 34.32 -4.51 -2.72
C LEU A 122 32.79 -4.54 -2.86
N VAL A 123 32.09 -3.80 -2.01
CA VAL A 123 30.62 -3.73 -2.01
C VAL A 123 30.10 -3.10 -3.30
N GLU A 124 30.73 -2.05 -3.80
CA GLU A 124 30.37 -1.43 -5.08
C GLU A 124 30.52 -2.42 -6.23
N GLN A 125 31.62 -3.16 -6.32
CA GLN A 125 31.84 -4.18 -7.36
C GLN A 125 30.79 -5.30 -7.27
N LEU A 126 30.45 -5.76 -6.07
CA LEU A 126 29.39 -6.77 -5.87
C LEU A 126 28.04 -6.31 -6.44
N ILE A 127 27.70 -5.03 -6.26
CA ILE A 127 26.45 -4.46 -6.77
C ILE A 127 26.51 -4.19 -8.27
N ILE A 128 27.56 -3.52 -8.78
CA ILE A 128 27.69 -3.11 -10.19
C ILE A 128 27.69 -4.30 -11.15
N TYR A 129 28.17 -5.46 -10.70
CA TYR A 129 28.15 -6.69 -11.49
C TYR A 129 26.93 -7.57 -11.24
N GLY A 130 25.97 -7.15 -10.40
CA GLY A 130 24.79 -7.95 -10.06
C GLY A 130 25.14 -9.26 -9.34
N ILE A 131 26.22 -9.28 -8.57
CA ILE A 131 26.68 -10.43 -7.78
C ILE A 131 25.85 -10.54 -6.51
N ALA A 132 25.55 -9.42 -5.87
CA ALA A 132 24.77 -9.36 -4.65
C ALA A 132 23.84 -8.13 -4.62
N VAL A 133 22.82 -8.20 -3.76
CA VAL A 133 21.85 -7.13 -3.52
C VAL A 133 21.70 -6.87 -2.03
N PRO A 134 21.25 -5.68 -1.58
CA PRO A 134 20.89 -5.47 -0.19
C PRO A 134 19.88 -6.51 0.32
N SER A 135 20.13 -7.09 1.48
CA SER A 135 19.27 -8.12 2.08
C SER A 135 18.38 -7.54 3.18
N PRO A 136 17.13 -8.03 3.33
CA PRO A 136 16.24 -7.65 4.43
C PRO A 136 16.50 -8.49 5.70
N GLY A 137 17.45 -9.42 5.67
CA GLY A 137 17.79 -10.28 6.80
C GLY A 137 18.54 -9.52 7.89
N GLU A 138 19.83 -9.78 8.03
CA GLU A 138 20.66 -9.13 9.04
C GLU A 138 20.96 -7.67 8.68
N PRO A 139 21.12 -6.76 9.67
CA PRO A 139 21.57 -5.40 9.41
C PRO A 139 22.90 -5.37 8.65
N TYR A 140 23.01 -4.45 7.70
CA TYR A 140 24.22 -4.26 6.89
C TYR A 140 24.64 -5.50 6.09
N SER A 141 23.66 -6.30 5.62
CA SER A 141 23.92 -7.51 4.86
C SER A 141 23.52 -7.44 3.39
N LEU A 142 24.25 -8.21 2.57
CA LEU A 142 24.00 -8.45 1.15
C LEU A 142 23.62 -9.91 0.94
N GLU A 143 22.64 -10.17 0.08
CA GLU A 143 22.26 -11.49 -0.41
C GLU A 143 22.88 -11.72 -1.78
N PHE A 144 23.54 -12.86 -1.97
CA PHE A 144 24.21 -13.20 -3.22
C PHE A 144 23.25 -13.84 -4.22
N TYR A 145 23.37 -13.43 -5.47
CA TYR A 145 22.60 -14.00 -6.57
C TYR A 145 23.20 -15.35 -6.99
N ARG A 146 22.46 -16.44 -6.76
CA ARG A 146 22.91 -17.82 -7.04
C ARG A 146 23.30 -18.10 -8.49
N ARG A 147 22.87 -17.26 -9.44
CA ARG A 147 23.23 -17.37 -10.85
C ARG A 147 24.04 -16.16 -11.31
N CYS A 148 24.83 -15.54 -10.42
CA CYS A 148 25.68 -14.42 -10.79
C CYS A 148 26.70 -14.81 -11.88
N HIS A 149 26.84 -13.95 -12.89
CA HIS A 149 27.82 -14.10 -13.97
C HIS A 149 28.14 -12.73 -14.59
N ARG A 150 29.21 -12.63 -15.38
CA ARG A 150 29.69 -11.36 -15.96
C ARG A 150 28.64 -10.53 -16.73
N GLY A 151 27.57 -11.16 -17.20
CA GLY A 151 26.53 -10.56 -18.04
C GLY A 151 25.18 -10.35 -17.34
N VAL A 152 25.11 -10.46 -16.00
CA VAL A 152 23.85 -10.21 -15.26
C VAL A 152 23.30 -8.83 -15.60
N TYR A 153 24.16 -7.80 -15.54
CA TYR A 153 23.85 -6.49 -16.11
C TYR A 153 24.61 -6.33 -17.43
N PRO A 154 23.92 -6.19 -18.57
CA PRO A 154 24.57 -5.99 -19.86
C PRO A 154 25.41 -4.71 -19.93
N TYR A 155 24.97 -3.68 -19.20
CA TYR A 155 25.63 -2.39 -19.12
C TYR A 155 25.29 -1.72 -17.79
N THR A 156 26.33 -1.29 -17.07
CA THR A 156 26.19 -0.45 -15.88
C THR A 156 26.70 0.95 -16.22
N PRO A 157 25.89 2.01 -16.05
CA PRO A 157 26.27 3.35 -16.46
C PRO A 157 27.44 3.90 -15.62
N PRO A 158 28.54 4.39 -16.24
CA PRO A 158 29.70 4.88 -15.51
C PRO A 158 29.43 6.07 -14.58
N HIS A 159 28.33 6.79 -14.77
CA HIS A 159 27.95 7.94 -13.96
C HIS A 159 27.18 7.56 -12.68
N ILE A 160 26.74 6.30 -12.54
CA ILE A 160 26.10 5.78 -11.33
C ILE A 160 27.19 5.07 -10.53
N GLN A 161 27.71 5.75 -9.51
CA GLN A 161 28.81 5.28 -8.67
C GLN A 161 28.47 5.45 -7.19
N LEU A 162 29.08 4.61 -6.35
CA LEU A 162 28.94 4.71 -4.90
C LEU A 162 29.87 5.81 -4.36
N ASN A 163 29.35 7.03 -4.26
CA ASN A 163 30.13 8.17 -3.73
C ASN A 163 30.09 8.19 -2.20
N VAL A 164 31.23 7.89 -1.57
CA VAL A 164 31.36 7.80 -0.12
C VAL A 164 32.65 8.50 0.34
N ASP A 165 32.56 9.27 1.43
CA ASP A 165 33.73 9.89 2.07
C ASP A 165 34.53 8.85 2.87
N ALA A 166 35.85 8.97 2.87
CA ALA A 166 36.76 8.02 3.53
C ALA A 166 36.57 7.90 5.07
N THR A 167 35.86 8.84 5.70
CA THR A 167 35.67 8.91 7.16
C THR A 167 34.23 8.65 7.59
N ILE A 168 33.44 7.96 6.77
CA ILE A 168 32.03 7.71 7.05
C ILE A 168 31.84 6.55 8.03
N GLU A 169 30.82 6.63 8.88
CA GLU A 169 30.41 5.49 9.71
C GLU A 169 29.55 4.50 8.91
N LEU A 170 29.57 3.22 9.30
CA LEU A 170 28.83 2.14 8.64
C LEU A 170 27.33 2.44 8.42
N PRO A 171 26.57 3.03 9.37
CA PRO A 171 25.17 3.36 9.15
C PRO A 171 24.96 4.34 7.98
N ARG A 172 25.77 5.40 7.92
CA ARG A 172 25.66 6.42 6.87
C ARG A 172 26.19 5.90 5.52
N PHE A 173 27.23 5.06 5.53
CA PHE A 173 27.63 4.29 4.35
C PHE A 173 26.47 3.47 3.79
N TRP A 174 25.74 2.77 4.66
CA TRP A 174 24.61 1.94 4.24
C TRP A 174 23.47 2.76 3.64
N ASP A 175 23.23 3.98 4.13
CA ASP A 175 22.26 4.90 3.54
C ASP A 175 22.67 5.33 2.12
N CYS A 176 23.95 5.62 1.91
CA CYS A 176 24.52 5.89 0.58
C CYS A 176 24.39 4.67 -0.34
N LEU A 177 24.65 3.47 0.17
CA LEU A 177 24.55 2.21 -0.57
C LEU A 177 23.13 1.94 -1.07
N HIS A 178 22.12 2.12 -0.21
CA HIS A 178 20.71 1.96 -0.59
C HIS A 178 20.29 2.98 -1.64
N SER A 179 20.75 4.23 -1.51
CA SER A 179 20.49 5.28 -2.49
C SER A 179 21.12 4.96 -3.85
N PHE A 180 22.39 4.55 -3.85
CA PHE A 180 23.12 4.10 -5.03
C PHE A 180 22.43 2.90 -5.70
N PHE A 181 22.08 1.87 -4.93
CA PHE A 181 21.40 0.67 -5.44
C PHE A 181 20.04 1.02 -6.04
N GLN A 182 19.25 1.87 -5.39
CA GLN A 182 17.97 2.33 -5.92
C GLN A 182 18.14 3.05 -7.26
N THR A 183 19.11 3.95 -7.37
CA THR A 183 19.40 4.67 -8.62
C THR A 183 19.80 3.69 -9.73
N LEU A 184 20.66 2.72 -9.43
CA LEU A 184 21.09 1.69 -10.38
C LEU A 184 19.92 0.85 -10.87
N ILE A 185 19.13 0.26 -9.98
CA ILE A 185 18.00 -0.60 -10.35
C ILE A 185 16.92 0.18 -11.11
N THR A 186 16.66 1.42 -10.70
CA THR A 186 15.72 2.31 -11.43
C THR A 186 16.20 2.57 -12.85
N HIS A 187 17.49 2.84 -13.04
CA HIS A 187 18.07 3.02 -14.37
C HIS A 187 17.94 1.74 -15.20
N LEU A 188 18.39 0.59 -14.65
CA LEU A 188 18.36 -0.69 -15.34
C LEU A 188 16.93 -1.12 -15.75
N ASP A 189 15.93 -0.84 -14.91
CA ASP A 189 14.54 -1.12 -15.26
C ASP A 189 14.04 -0.18 -16.36
N SER A 190 14.38 1.11 -16.30
CA SER A 190 14.00 2.08 -17.33
C SER A 190 14.63 1.81 -18.71
N SER A 191 15.79 1.16 -18.74
CA SER A 191 16.50 0.75 -19.96
C SER A 191 16.18 -0.69 -20.41
N ASP A 192 15.26 -1.39 -19.75
CA ASP A 192 14.96 -2.83 -19.98
C ASP A 192 16.20 -3.75 -19.91
N THR A 193 17.20 -3.39 -19.10
CA THR A 193 18.44 -4.15 -18.90
C THR A 193 18.51 -4.85 -17.54
N LEU A 194 17.53 -4.64 -16.66
CA LEU A 194 17.41 -5.35 -15.38
C LEU A 194 17.11 -6.85 -15.62
N PRO A 195 17.78 -7.79 -14.92
CA PRO A 195 17.65 -9.23 -15.15
C PRO A 195 16.20 -9.72 -15.18
N LYS A 196 15.85 -10.46 -16.23
CA LYS A 196 14.53 -11.09 -16.40
C LYS A 196 14.44 -12.47 -15.74
N ASP A 197 15.54 -12.95 -15.13
CA ASP A 197 15.55 -14.20 -14.37
C ASP A 197 14.68 -14.06 -13.11
N PRO A 198 13.64 -14.89 -12.93
CA PRO A 198 12.83 -14.89 -11.71
C PRO A 198 13.62 -15.17 -10.42
N GLN A 199 14.80 -15.77 -10.51
CA GLN A 199 15.67 -16.05 -9.35
C GLN A 199 16.57 -14.87 -8.96
N PHE A 200 16.59 -13.79 -9.74
CA PHE A 200 17.32 -12.59 -9.33
C PHE A 200 16.67 -12.04 -8.05
N PRO A 201 17.43 -11.79 -6.97
CA PRO A 201 16.90 -11.48 -5.62
C PRO A 201 16.34 -10.04 -5.50
N LEU A 202 15.61 -9.57 -6.51
CA LEU A 202 14.96 -8.26 -6.50
C LEU A 202 13.91 -8.13 -5.39
N ALA A 203 13.23 -9.23 -5.03
CA ALA A 203 12.28 -9.25 -3.93
C ALA A 203 12.97 -8.89 -2.60
N SER A 204 14.10 -9.54 -2.31
CA SER A 204 14.92 -9.26 -1.13
C SER A 204 15.40 -7.82 -1.12
N ALA A 205 15.94 -7.34 -2.24
CA ALA A 205 16.43 -5.97 -2.35
C ALA A 205 15.31 -4.93 -2.17
N ALA A 206 14.14 -5.18 -2.74
CA ALA A 206 12.98 -4.32 -2.58
C ALA A 206 12.50 -4.29 -1.13
N ARG A 207 12.46 -5.45 -0.44
CA ARG A 207 12.11 -5.53 1.00
C ARG A 207 13.12 -4.78 1.87
N ALA A 208 14.41 -4.94 1.62
CA ALA A 208 15.47 -4.27 2.36
C ALA A 208 15.36 -2.75 2.27
N ALA A 209 15.12 -2.23 1.07
CA ALA A 209 14.85 -0.80 0.87
C ALA A 209 13.52 -0.38 1.50
N HIS A 210 12.48 -1.21 1.41
CA HIS A 210 11.15 -0.93 1.91
C HIS A 210 11.09 -0.86 3.45
N HIS A 211 11.85 -1.67 4.18
CA HIS A 211 11.94 -1.59 5.64
C HIS A 211 12.41 -0.21 6.12
N ARG A 212 13.28 0.45 5.35
CA ARG A 212 13.74 1.82 5.64
C ARG A 212 12.60 2.83 5.49
N VAL A 213 11.76 2.65 4.47
CA VAL A 213 10.55 3.45 4.27
C VAL A 213 9.57 3.25 5.42
N LEU A 214 9.31 2.01 5.83
CA LEU A 214 8.43 1.72 6.97
C LEU A 214 8.94 2.36 8.26
N LYS A 215 10.25 2.26 8.53
CA LYS A 215 10.87 2.92 9.68
C LYS A 215 10.67 4.44 9.63
N GLN A 216 10.88 5.07 8.47
CA GLN A 216 10.63 6.50 8.30
C GLN A 216 9.16 6.86 8.58
N ILE A 217 8.22 6.07 8.08
CA ILE A 217 6.78 6.28 8.32
C ILE A 217 6.48 6.19 9.81
N ASP A 218 7.01 5.17 10.49
CA ASP A 218 6.77 4.95 11.92
C ASP A 218 7.37 6.08 12.78
N ASP A 219 8.60 6.50 12.50
CA ASP A 219 9.29 7.59 13.18
C ASP A 219 8.53 8.92 13.01
N GLU A 220 8.12 9.26 11.79
CA GLU A 220 7.36 10.49 11.50
C GLU A 220 5.92 10.43 12.01
N SER A 221 5.32 9.23 12.07
CA SER A 221 3.95 9.03 12.58
C SER A 221 3.88 9.07 14.11
N ALA A 222 4.95 8.67 14.81
CA ALA A 222 5.01 8.72 16.26
C ALA A 222 5.00 10.16 16.81
N ALA A 223 5.46 11.13 16.02
CA ALA A 223 5.46 12.55 16.40
C ALA A 223 4.08 13.24 16.25
N ARG A 224 3.07 12.55 15.71
CA ARG A 224 1.76 13.15 15.39
C ARG A 224 0.85 13.26 16.61
N PRO A 225 -0.01 14.29 16.67
CA PRO A 225 -1.04 14.36 17.70
C PRO A 225 -2.04 13.21 17.53
N THR A 226 -2.42 12.61 18.65
CA THR A 226 -3.51 11.64 18.73
C THR A 226 -4.79 12.37 19.15
N TYR A 227 -5.90 12.05 18.49
CA TYR A 227 -7.19 12.66 18.77
C TYR A 227 -8.08 11.66 19.52
N PRO A 228 -8.76 12.07 20.60
CA PRO A 228 -9.63 11.17 21.34
C PRO A 228 -10.87 10.80 20.53
N ARG A 229 -11.35 9.57 20.72
CA ARG A 229 -12.64 9.10 20.19
C ARG A 229 -13.77 10.05 20.61
N VAL A 230 -14.74 10.27 19.71
CA VAL A 230 -15.96 11.02 20.06
C VAL A 230 -16.90 10.11 20.83
N THR A 231 -17.18 10.47 22.08
CA THR A 231 -18.02 9.68 22.99
C THR A 231 -19.48 10.10 22.95
N ALA A 232 -20.39 9.20 23.30
CA ALA A 232 -21.81 9.53 23.40
C ALA A 232 -22.08 10.63 24.45
N ALA A 233 -21.32 10.64 25.55
CA ALA A 233 -21.49 11.57 26.65
C ALA A 233 -21.15 13.02 26.30
N GLU A 234 -20.17 13.24 25.42
CA GLU A 234 -19.72 14.59 25.04
C GLU A 234 -20.38 15.11 23.75
N PHE A 235 -21.09 14.26 23.00
CA PHE A 235 -21.49 14.58 21.62
C PHE A 235 -22.35 15.85 21.55
N ASP A 236 -23.26 16.04 22.51
CA ASP A 236 -24.12 17.23 22.56
C ASP A 236 -23.32 18.49 22.95
N ASP A 237 -22.22 18.35 23.70
CA ASP A 237 -21.34 19.45 24.08
C ASP A 237 -20.44 19.93 22.94
N LEU A 238 -20.36 19.18 21.84
CA LEU A 238 -19.65 19.61 20.62
C LEU A 238 -20.36 20.75 19.89
N PHE A 239 -21.63 21.01 20.23
CA PHE A 239 -22.44 22.03 19.58
C PHE A 239 -22.56 23.31 20.43
N ASP A 240 -22.66 24.46 19.76
CA ASP A 240 -22.96 25.75 20.37
C ASP A 240 -24.47 25.92 20.66
N GLU A 241 -24.87 27.07 21.21
CA GLU A 241 -26.26 27.39 21.55
C GLU A 241 -27.21 27.40 20.33
N ASN A 242 -26.68 27.66 19.13
CA ASN A 242 -27.43 27.64 17.86
C ASN A 242 -27.42 26.25 17.20
N GLY A 243 -26.72 25.28 17.79
CA GLY A 243 -26.52 23.94 17.27
C GLY A 243 -25.46 23.83 16.17
N ARG A 244 -24.52 24.77 16.04
CA ARG A 244 -23.35 24.66 15.15
C ARG A 244 -22.25 23.86 15.84
N LEU A 245 -21.42 23.13 15.09
CA LEU A 245 -20.24 22.51 15.69
C LEU A 245 -19.25 23.60 16.13
N LYS A 246 -18.78 23.54 17.38
CA LYS A 246 -17.81 24.49 17.94
C LYS A 246 -16.47 24.46 17.19
N ASP A 247 -16.03 23.26 16.81
CA ASP A 247 -14.82 23.01 16.04
C ASP A 247 -15.04 21.83 15.08
N GLY A 248 -15.48 22.14 13.86
CA GLY A 248 -15.75 21.15 12.83
C GLY A 248 -14.50 20.43 12.31
N ASP A 249 -13.35 21.10 12.29
CA ASP A 249 -12.08 20.51 11.83
C ASP A 249 -11.57 19.47 12.84
N SER A 250 -11.56 19.81 14.13
CA SER A 250 -11.26 18.87 15.21
C SER A 250 -12.23 17.69 15.21
N PHE A 251 -13.54 17.93 14.99
CA PHE A 251 -14.52 16.86 14.88
C PHE A 251 -14.14 15.87 13.76
N CYS A 252 -13.85 16.33 12.55
CA CYS A 252 -13.41 15.47 11.46
C CYS A 252 -12.10 14.74 11.78
N LYS A 253 -11.11 15.40 12.38
CA LYS A 253 -9.84 14.79 12.79
C LYS A 253 -10.03 13.67 13.81
N ARG A 254 -10.90 13.86 14.81
CA ARG A 254 -11.26 12.83 15.80
C ARG A 254 -11.94 11.63 15.16
N LEU A 255 -12.90 11.87 14.25
CA LEU A 255 -13.57 10.80 13.50
C LEU A 255 -12.62 10.01 12.62
N PHE A 256 -11.67 10.71 11.97
CA PHE A 256 -10.63 10.11 11.16
C PHE A 256 -9.68 9.22 11.98
N ASP A 257 -9.19 9.72 13.12
CA ASP A 257 -8.14 9.05 13.91
C ASP A 257 -8.69 7.94 14.82
N SER A 258 -9.73 8.26 15.61
CA SER A 258 -10.23 7.39 16.70
C SER A 258 -11.72 7.02 16.58
N GLY A 259 -12.43 7.58 15.60
CA GLY A 259 -13.83 7.29 15.34
C GLY A 259 -14.79 7.84 16.39
N ILE A 260 -15.98 7.23 16.47
CA ILE A 260 -17.12 7.68 17.26
C ILE A 260 -17.91 6.50 17.83
N ASP A 261 -18.48 6.69 19.00
CA ASP A 261 -19.37 5.72 19.65
C ASP A 261 -20.59 5.38 18.78
N PRO A 262 -20.94 4.09 18.64
CA PRO A 262 -22.03 3.65 17.75
C PRO A 262 -23.38 4.31 18.02
N GLU A 263 -23.66 4.67 19.28
CA GLU A 263 -24.93 5.26 19.74
C GLU A 263 -25.18 6.64 19.11
N VAL A 264 -24.13 7.41 18.85
CA VAL A 264 -24.22 8.76 18.28
C VAL A 264 -23.78 8.84 16.83
N LEU A 265 -23.22 7.76 16.28
CA LEU A 265 -22.85 7.64 14.87
C LEU A 265 -23.97 8.07 13.90
N PRO A 266 -25.22 7.57 13.97
CA PRO A 266 -26.28 7.99 13.04
C PRO A 266 -26.57 9.50 13.07
N ARG A 267 -26.36 10.18 14.21
CA ARG A 267 -26.50 11.64 14.33
C ARG A 267 -25.32 12.38 13.70
N ALA A 268 -24.14 11.76 13.65
CA ALA A 268 -22.94 12.31 13.04
C ALA A 268 -22.88 12.09 11.52
N LEU A 269 -23.44 10.99 10.98
CA LEU A 269 -23.33 10.62 9.56
C LEU A 269 -23.72 11.73 8.56
N PRO A 270 -24.80 12.50 8.76
CA PRO A 270 -25.11 13.61 7.87
C PRO A 270 -23.99 14.65 7.77
N PHE A 271 -23.25 14.91 8.85
CA PHE A 271 -22.08 15.79 8.84
C PHE A 271 -20.88 15.13 8.17
N VAL A 272 -20.64 13.84 8.48
CA VAL A 272 -19.53 13.05 7.90
C VAL A 272 -19.59 13.00 6.39
N PHE A 273 -20.78 12.75 5.85
CA PHE A 273 -20.98 12.60 4.41
C PHE A 273 -21.26 13.93 3.69
N GLY A 274 -21.42 15.03 4.43
CA GLY A 274 -21.65 16.35 3.86
C GLY A 274 -23.09 16.66 3.46
N VAL A 275 -24.08 15.92 3.98
CA VAL A 275 -25.51 16.32 3.90
C VAL A 275 -25.72 17.60 4.70
N PHE A 276 -25.11 17.69 5.89
CA PHE A 276 -25.11 18.90 6.71
C PHE A 276 -23.74 19.57 6.65
N SER A 277 -23.73 20.88 6.45
CA SER A 277 -22.53 21.69 6.66
C SER A 277 -22.12 21.63 8.13
N LEU A 278 -20.82 21.60 8.41
CA LEU A 278 -20.27 21.65 9.77
C LEU A 278 -20.65 22.95 10.49
N ASP A 279 -20.86 24.03 9.73
CA ASP A 279 -21.22 25.37 10.22
C ASP A 279 -22.73 25.62 10.27
N SER A 280 -23.55 24.63 9.88
CA SER A 280 -25.01 24.76 9.87
C SER A 280 -25.57 24.89 11.29
N THR A 281 -26.59 25.72 11.45
CA THR A 281 -27.40 25.80 12.67
C THR A 281 -28.41 24.65 12.74
N LYS A 282 -28.97 24.40 13.93
CA LYS A 282 -30.06 23.42 14.10
C LYS A 282 -31.28 23.75 13.23
N GLN A 283 -31.66 25.03 13.17
CA GLN A 283 -32.81 25.49 12.39
C GLN A 283 -32.61 25.28 10.88
N GLU A 284 -31.42 25.58 10.35
CA GLU A 284 -31.09 25.31 8.94
C GLU A 284 -31.17 23.82 8.62
N ARG A 285 -30.67 22.96 9.53
CA ARG A 285 -30.76 21.50 9.37
C ARG A 285 -32.19 20.98 9.41
N GLU A 286 -33.04 21.53 10.28
CA GLU A 286 -34.46 21.16 10.36
C GLU A 286 -35.20 21.52 9.06
N SER A 287 -34.93 22.72 8.50
CA SER A 287 -35.48 23.14 7.21
C SER A 287 -35.01 22.23 6.08
N LEU A 288 -33.70 21.98 5.99
CA LEU A 288 -33.13 21.09 4.98
C LEU A 288 -33.69 19.66 5.11
N THR A 289 -33.83 19.14 6.32
CA THR A 289 -34.41 17.81 6.56
C THR A 289 -35.85 17.73 6.06
N ALA A 290 -36.65 18.77 6.26
CA ALA A 290 -38.02 18.81 5.73
C ALA A 290 -38.04 18.79 4.19
N GLU A 291 -37.20 19.59 3.55
CA GLU A 291 -37.06 19.61 2.08
C GLU A 291 -36.63 18.24 1.52
N LEU A 292 -35.61 17.63 2.13
CA LEU A 292 -35.08 16.33 1.74
C LEU A 292 -36.09 15.18 1.95
N ASN A 293 -36.95 15.28 2.96
CA ASN A 293 -38.04 14.33 3.19
C ASN A 293 -39.09 14.42 2.09
N ASP A 294 -39.50 15.63 1.71
CA ASP A 294 -40.47 15.85 0.63
C ASP A 294 -39.91 15.38 -0.73
N GLU A 295 -38.63 15.65 -0.99
CA GLU A 295 -37.95 15.21 -2.20
C GLU A 295 -37.87 13.67 -2.27
N PHE A 296 -37.40 13.02 -1.19
CA PHE A 296 -37.35 11.56 -1.12
C PHE A 296 -38.72 10.93 -1.30
N LYS A 297 -39.76 11.49 -0.66
CA LYS A 297 -41.13 11.00 -0.80
C LYS A 297 -41.60 11.07 -2.25
N SER A 298 -41.34 12.18 -2.94
CA SER A 298 -41.66 12.31 -4.36
C SER A 298 -40.95 11.25 -5.21
N LEU A 299 -39.65 11.02 -4.98
CA LEU A 299 -38.87 10.01 -5.69
C LEU A 299 -39.38 8.58 -5.42
N MET A 300 -39.72 8.28 -4.17
CA MET A 300 -40.25 6.99 -3.76
C MET A 300 -41.63 6.74 -4.38
N GLU A 301 -42.52 7.74 -4.37
CA GLU A 301 -43.83 7.67 -5.05
C GLU A 301 -43.65 7.44 -6.55
N GLN A 302 -42.70 8.11 -7.20
CA GLN A 302 -42.36 7.85 -8.60
C GLN A 302 -41.91 6.40 -8.81
N ALA A 303 -40.96 5.91 -8.01
CA ALA A 303 -40.46 4.54 -8.08
C ALA A 303 -41.58 3.48 -7.90
N LEU A 304 -42.55 3.77 -7.03
CA LEU A 304 -43.72 2.92 -6.77
C LEU A 304 -44.79 3.02 -7.86
N SER A 305 -44.91 4.16 -8.53
CA SER A 305 -45.95 4.42 -9.54
C SER A 305 -45.71 3.70 -10.87
N TYR A 306 -44.49 3.21 -11.12
CA TYR A 306 -44.15 2.48 -12.34
C TYR A 306 -44.97 1.18 -12.46
N LYS A 307 -45.83 1.11 -13.49
CA LYS A 307 -46.53 -0.13 -13.85
C LYS A 307 -45.57 -1.16 -14.43
N GLU A 308 -45.89 -2.44 -14.28
CA GLU A 308 -45.08 -3.55 -14.82
C GLU A 308 -44.74 -3.35 -16.31
N GLN A 309 -45.73 -2.99 -17.13
CA GLN A 309 -45.53 -2.71 -18.55
C GLN A 309 -44.54 -1.56 -18.82
N GLN A 310 -44.53 -0.52 -17.96
CA GLN A 310 -43.58 0.60 -18.10
C GLN A 310 -42.17 0.18 -17.74
N ILE A 311 -42.02 -0.68 -16.72
CA ILE A 311 -40.73 -1.27 -16.33
C ILE A 311 -40.22 -2.15 -17.46
N GLU A 312 -41.04 -3.07 -17.98
CA GLU A 312 -40.67 -3.99 -19.06
C GLU A 312 -40.22 -3.26 -20.34
N ASN A 313 -40.88 -2.16 -20.68
CA ASN A 313 -40.51 -1.33 -21.84
C ASN A 313 -39.24 -0.50 -21.61
N ASN A 314 -38.83 -0.26 -20.36
CA ASN A 314 -37.57 0.39 -20.03
C ASN A 314 -36.51 -0.66 -19.66
N LYS A 315 -35.78 -1.15 -20.68
CA LYS A 315 -34.76 -2.21 -20.52
C LYS A 315 -33.71 -1.90 -19.44
N LYS A 316 -33.29 -0.64 -19.30
CA LYS A 316 -32.28 -0.24 -18.30
C LYS A 316 -32.85 -0.38 -16.88
N LEU A 317 -34.06 0.15 -16.66
CA LEU A 317 -34.72 0.11 -15.35
C LEU A 317 -35.15 -1.32 -14.98
N SER A 318 -35.73 -2.07 -15.91
CA SER A 318 -36.07 -3.50 -15.72
C SER A 318 -34.83 -4.34 -15.37
N GLY A 319 -33.73 -4.13 -16.10
CA GLY A 319 -32.45 -4.75 -15.81
C GLY A 319 -31.98 -4.45 -14.38
N ALA A 320 -31.91 -3.17 -14.01
CA ALA A 320 -31.52 -2.74 -12.67
C ALA A 320 -32.40 -3.38 -11.58
N PHE A 321 -33.72 -3.33 -11.72
CA PHE A 321 -34.66 -3.89 -10.73
C PHE A 321 -34.54 -5.40 -10.59
N ARG A 322 -34.26 -6.11 -11.70
CA ARG A 322 -34.01 -7.56 -11.66
C ARG A 322 -32.73 -7.88 -10.90
N VAL A 323 -31.64 -7.13 -11.12
CA VAL A 323 -30.37 -7.34 -10.41
C VAL A 323 -30.53 -6.98 -8.92
N ILE A 324 -31.22 -5.88 -8.60
CA ILE A 324 -31.57 -5.53 -7.21
C ILE A 324 -32.28 -6.69 -6.52
N LYS A 325 -33.34 -7.26 -7.14
CA LYS A 325 -34.09 -8.38 -6.56
C LYS A 325 -33.18 -9.58 -6.25
N HIS A 326 -32.23 -9.87 -7.13
CA HIS A 326 -31.28 -10.97 -6.94
C HIS A 326 -30.23 -10.68 -5.86
N ASP A 327 -29.69 -9.46 -5.81
CA ASP A 327 -28.66 -9.11 -4.82
C ASP A 327 -29.23 -8.92 -3.42
N VAL A 328 -30.40 -8.30 -3.31
CA VAL A 328 -31.07 -8.11 -2.02
C VAL A 328 -31.45 -9.46 -1.40
N SER A 329 -31.92 -10.43 -2.19
CA SER A 329 -32.32 -11.75 -1.64
C SER A 329 -31.18 -12.50 -0.94
N ARG A 330 -29.92 -12.23 -1.31
CA ARG A 330 -28.70 -12.82 -0.75
C ARG A 330 -27.93 -11.91 0.22
N THR A 331 -28.44 -10.72 0.52
CA THR A 331 -27.74 -9.73 1.36
C THR A 331 -27.68 -10.17 2.82
N ASP A 332 -26.47 -10.27 3.38
CA ASP A 332 -26.15 -10.44 4.81
C ASP A 332 -27.16 -11.27 5.64
N ARG A 333 -27.52 -12.46 5.14
CA ARG A 333 -28.59 -13.33 5.70
C ARG A 333 -28.33 -13.81 7.13
N GLN A 334 -27.08 -13.70 7.59
CA GLN A 334 -26.68 -13.95 8.96
C GLN A 334 -27.20 -12.89 9.94
N LEU A 335 -27.52 -11.68 9.47
CA LEU A 335 -28.02 -10.59 10.30
C LEU A 335 -29.55 -10.70 10.46
N ALA A 336 -30.04 -10.43 11.68
CA ALA A 336 -31.46 -10.49 12.00
C ALA A 336 -32.34 -9.64 11.05
N ALA A 337 -31.85 -8.44 10.67
CA ALA A 337 -32.51 -7.53 9.74
C ALA A 337 -32.83 -8.15 8.37
N PHE A 338 -32.02 -9.11 7.90
CA PHE A 338 -32.09 -9.66 6.54
C PHE A 338 -32.36 -11.16 6.52
N LYS A 339 -32.51 -11.79 7.69
CA LYS A 339 -32.70 -13.24 7.83
C LYS A 339 -34.00 -13.73 7.21
N ASN A 340 -35.08 -12.94 7.30
CA ASN A 340 -36.43 -13.31 6.84
C ASN A 340 -36.76 -12.60 5.53
N GLN A 341 -37.27 -13.34 4.53
CA GLN A 341 -37.46 -12.82 3.17
C GLN A 341 -38.55 -11.73 3.08
N ASP A 342 -39.59 -11.84 3.92
CA ASP A 342 -40.73 -10.93 3.93
C ASP A 342 -40.62 -9.83 5.00
N ALA A 343 -39.50 -9.77 5.71
CA ALA A 343 -39.27 -8.80 6.78
C ALA A 343 -38.93 -7.39 6.25
N PRO A 344 -39.11 -6.34 7.06
CA PRO A 344 -38.86 -4.95 6.67
C PRO A 344 -37.46 -4.70 6.09
N GLY A 345 -36.38 -5.27 6.64
CA GLY A 345 -35.01 -4.92 6.23
C GLY A 345 -34.74 -5.09 4.73
N LEU A 346 -35.11 -6.24 4.14
CA LEU A 346 -34.93 -6.47 2.69
C LEU A 346 -35.85 -5.60 1.84
N LYS A 347 -37.07 -5.30 2.33
CA LYS A 347 -38.02 -4.41 1.67
C LYS A 347 -37.49 -2.97 1.64
N MET A 348 -36.90 -2.51 2.74
CA MET A 348 -36.25 -1.20 2.84
C MET A 348 -35.10 -1.07 1.85
N VAL A 349 -34.14 -2.01 1.84
CA VAL A 349 -33.01 -1.98 0.90
C VAL A 349 -33.50 -2.00 -0.55
N THR A 350 -34.50 -2.84 -0.86
CA THR A 350 -35.13 -2.85 -2.19
C THR A 350 -35.71 -1.49 -2.56
N MET A 351 -36.44 -0.85 -1.63
CA MET A 351 -37.07 0.44 -1.87
C MET A 351 -36.04 1.55 -2.08
N LEU A 352 -35.03 1.63 -1.23
CA LEU A 352 -33.96 2.62 -1.30
C LEU A 352 -33.19 2.50 -2.62
N LEU A 353 -32.82 1.28 -3.03
CA LEU A 353 -32.12 1.05 -4.30
C LEU A 353 -32.98 1.37 -5.52
N LYS A 354 -34.27 1.01 -5.51
CA LYS A 354 -35.18 1.35 -6.60
C LYS A 354 -35.37 2.85 -6.72
N THR A 355 -35.54 3.53 -5.59
CA THR A 355 -35.64 5.01 -5.52
C THR A 355 -34.35 5.64 -6.03
N TYR A 356 -33.19 5.08 -5.70
CA TYR A 356 -31.90 5.57 -6.19
C TYR A 356 -31.76 5.44 -7.70
N CYS A 357 -32.27 4.36 -8.31
CA CYS A 357 -32.30 4.22 -9.77
C CYS A 357 -33.13 5.30 -10.48
N ILE A 358 -34.18 5.81 -9.82
CA ILE A 358 -34.98 6.91 -10.35
C ILE A 358 -34.25 8.24 -10.18
N PHE A 359 -33.61 8.44 -9.03
CA PHE A 359 -32.85 9.65 -8.71
C PHE A 359 -31.59 9.81 -9.56
N ASN A 360 -30.83 8.74 -9.79
CA ASN A 360 -29.60 8.74 -10.58
C ASN A 360 -29.66 7.74 -11.74
N PRO A 361 -30.45 8.02 -12.80
CA PRO A 361 -30.60 7.12 -13.94
C PRO A 361 -29.30 6.75 -14.69
N PRO A 362 -28.29 7.65 -14.83
CA PRO A 362 -27.03 7.30 -15.49
C PRO A 362 -26.33 6.09 -14.86
N ILE A 363 -26.19 6.07 -13.53
CA ILE A 363 -25.58 4.95 -12.79
C ILE A 363 -26.60 3.83 -12.58
N GLY A 364 -27.81 4.18 -12.13
CA GLY A 364 -28.85 3.22 -11.78
C GLY A 364 -28.41 2.32 -10.63
N TYR A 365 -28.30 1.02 -10.91
CA TYR A 365 -27.82 0.02 -9.96
C TYR A 365 -26.67 -0.79 -10.55
N LEU A 366 -25.56 -0.81 -9.84
CA LEU A 366 -24.44 -1.71 -10.05
C LEU A 366 -24.47 -2.80 -8.97
N GLN A 367 -24.18 -4.05 -9.37
CA GLN A 367 -24.11 -5.18 -8.44
C GLN A 367 -23.14 -4.87 -7.29
N GLY A 368 -23.64 -5.04 -6.05
CA GLY A 368 -22.90 -4.73 -4.83
C GLY A 368 -23.25 -3.41 -4.15
N MET A 369 -23.99 -2.51 -4.81
CA MET A 369 -24.48 -1.28 -4.15
C MET A 369 -25.42 -1.57 -2.96
N ASN A 370 -26.09 -2.73 -2.96
CA ASN A 370 -26.84 -3.21 -1.80
C ASN A 370 -25.96 -3.35 -0.54
N ASP A 371 -24.71 -3.82 -0.70
CA ASP A 371 -23.78 -4.03 0.42
C ASP A 371 -23.36 -2.68 1.04
N LEU A 372 -23.32 -1.61 0.24
CA LEU A 372 -23.01 -0.24 0.69
C LEU A 372 -24.15 0.39 1.50
N PHE A 373 -25.41 0.03 1.23
CA PHE A 373 -26.54 0.52 2.02
C PHE A 373 -26.60 -0.10 3.42
N VAL A 374 -26.18 -1.35 3.56
CA VAL A 374 -26.36 -2.13 4.79
C VAL A 374 -25.75 -1.44 6.03
N PRO A 375 -24.47 -0.99 6.04
CA PRO A 375 -23.91 -0.31 7.21
C PRO A 375 -24.67 0.96 7.58
N ILE A 376 -25.06 1.76 6.58
CA ILE A 376 -25.79 3.02 6.81
C ILE A 376 -27.14 2.69 7.44
N LEU A 377 -27.91 1.76 6.86
CA LEU A 377 -29.20 1.34 7.40
C LEU A 377 -29.09 0.85 8.85
N LEU A 378 -28.09 0.00 9.13
CA LEU A 378 -27.89 -0.54 10.48
C LEU A 378 -27.37 0.49 11.48
N SER A 379 -26.77 1.59 11.04
CA SER A 379 -26.41 2.69 11.95
C SER A 379 -27.65 3.44 12.45
N PHE A 380 -28.66 3.66 11.59
CA PHE A 380 -29.91 4.32 11.98
C PHE A 380 -30.87 3.38 12.70
N LEU A 381 -30.83 2.09 12.37
CA LEU A 381 -31.65 1.04 12.97
C LEU A 381 -30.72 -0.08 13.46
N PRO A 382 -30.11 0.04 14.64
CA PRO A 382 -29.12 -0.94 15.12
C PRO A 382 -29.74 -2.23 15.66
N ASN A 383 -30.93 -2.15 16.23
CA ASN A 383 -31.55 -3.27 16.94
C ASN A 383 -32.68 -3.90 16.12
N TRP A 384 -32.65 -5.23 16.00
CA TRP A 384 -33.62 -6.02 15.24
C TRP A 384 -34.00 -7.28 16.01
N ASN A 385 -35.29 -7.61 16.02
CA ASN A 385 -35.77 -8.84 16.64
C ASN A 385 -35.58 -10.07 15.72
N GLN A 386 -35.92 -11.27 16.21
CA GLN A 386 -35.76 -12.52 15.46
C GLN A 386 -36.68 -12.61 14.23
N ASP A 387 -37.77 -11.84 14.22
CA ASP A 387 -38.71 -11.75 13.10
C ASP A 387 -38.20 -10.81 11.99
N GLY A 388 -37.09 -10.11 12.23
CA GLY A 388 -36.49 -9.18 11.27
C GLY A 388 -37.16 -7.81 11.27
N CYS A 389 -37.85 -7.44 12.35
CA CYS A 389 -38.41 -6.10 12.55
C CYS A 389 -37.44 -5.23 13.37
N PRO A 390 -37.29 -3.94 13.03
CA PRO A 390 -36.49 -3.01 13.81
C PRO A 390 -37.17 -2.71 15.15
N VAL A 391 -36.38 -2.62 16.21
CA VAL A 391 -36.87 -2.40 17.57
C VAL A 391 -36.12 -1.28 18.29
N ASP A 392 -36.75 -0.67 19.28
CA ASP A 392 -36.09 0.23 20.24
C ASP A 392 -35.25 -0.55 21.27
N ASN A 393 -34.66 0.17 22.23
CA ASN A 393 -33.86 -0.44 23.30
C ASN A 393 -34.69 -1.31 24.26
N ASP A 394 -36.01 -1.12 24.30
CA ASP A 394 -36.94 -1.88 25.13
C ASP A 394 -37.52 -3.09 24.37
N GLY A 395 -37.16 -3.26 23.09
CA GLY A 395 -37.62 -4.36 22.23
C GLY A 395 -38.96 -4.11 21.54
N ASN A 396 -39.51 -2.90 21.61
CA ASN A 396 -40.75 -2.56 20.91
C ASN A 396 -40.48 -2.29 19.43
N ILE A 397 -41.37 -2.75 18.55
CA ILE A 397 -41.26 -2.52 17.11
C ILE A 397 -41.41 -1.03 16.81
N ILE A 398 -40.43 -0.46 16.09
CA ILE A 398 -40.44 0.95 15.70
C ILE A 398 -40.86 1.13 14.23
N ASN A 399 -41.50 2.26 13.93
CA ASN A 399 -41.75 2.66 12.55
C ASN A 399 -40.43 3.07 11.89
N HIS A 400 -40.05 2.37 10.82
CA HIS A 400 -38.80 2.58 10.11
C HIS A 400 -38.91 3.63 8.98
N GLU A 401 -40.12 3.95 8.53
CA GLU A 401 -40.35 4.88 7.41
C GLU A 401 -39.69 6.27 7.60
N PRO A 402 -39.72 6.90 8.80
CA PRO A 402 -39.10 8.22 9.01
C PRO A 402 -37.58 8.24 8.82
N TYR A 403 -36.90 7.09 8.91
CA TYR A 403 -35.44 7.00 8.76
C TYR A 403 -35.00 6.85 7.30
N LEU A 404 -35.90 6.44 6.39
CA LEU A 404 -35.56 6.14 4.99
C LEU A 404 -34.97 7.33 4.23
N PRO A 405 -35.53 8.57 4.32
CA PRO A 405 -34.96 9.72 3.62
C PRO A 405 -33.52 10.00 4.05
N GLN A 406 -33.24 9.94 5.35
CA GLN A 406 -31.92 10.24 5.88
C GLN A 406 -30.89 9.17 5.48
N ILE A 407 -31.27 7.89 5.51
CA ILE A 407 -30.45 6.79 5.01
C ILE A 407 -30.14 6.99 3.52
N PHE A 408 -31.15 7.35 2.72
CA PHE A 408 -31.03 7.57 1.28
C PHE A 408 -30.05 8.70 0.96
N TRP A 409 -30.21 9.85 1.60
CA TRP A 409 -29.35 11.01 1.34
C TRP A 409 -27.94 10.85 1.91
N CYS A 410 -27.78 10.15 3.03
CA CYS A 410 -26.45 9.76 3.52
C CYS A 410 -25.72 8.85 2.52
N PHE A 411 -26.43 7.91 1.88
CA PHE A 411 -25.84 7.05 0.85
C PHE A 411 -25.37 7.85 -0.36
N ASP A 412 -26.22 8.69 -0.93
CA ASP A 412 -25.84 9.53 -2.08
C ASP A 412 -24.69 10.49 -1.73
N ALA A 413 -24.76 11.15 -0.57
CA ALA A 413 -23.73 12.07 -0.11
C ALA A 413 -22.38 11.36 0.12
N MET A 414 -22.38 10.16 0.69
CA MET A 414 -21.15 9.35 0.85
C MET A 414 -20.51 9.08 -0.52
N LEU A 415 -21.31 8.66 -1.52
CA LEU A 415 -20.79 8.36 -2.86
C LEU A 415 -20.23 9.61 -3.56
N ARG A 416 -20.81 10.79 -3.32
CA ARG A 416 -20.31 12.06 -3.87
C ARG A 416 -19.03 12.52 -3.16
N ASN A 417 -19.02 12.48 -1.83
CA ASN A 417 -17.90 12.94 -1.02
C ASN A 417 -16.61 12.18 -1.36
N THR A 418 -16.71 10.88 -1.64
CA THR A 418 -15.55 10.05 -2.02
C THR A 418 -15.34 9.92 -3.54
N ASP A 419 -16.03 10.73 -4.37
CA ASP A 419 -16.04 10.64 -5.85
C ASP A 419 -16.32 9.22 -6.39
N HIS A 420 -17.07 8.41 -5.63
CA HIS A 420 -17.34 7.01 -5.95
C HIS A 420 -18.33 6.86 -7.11
N LEU A 421 -19.18 7.87 -7.33
CA LEU A 421 -20.09 7.91 -8.48
C LEU A 421 -19.33 7.76 -9.81
N LYS A 422 -18.18 8.42 -9.94
CA LYS A 422 -17.32 8.32 -11.12
C LYS A 422 -16.81 6.89 -11.30
N LEU A 423 -16.38 6.26 -10.21
CA LEU A 423 -15.94 4.86 -10.21
C LEU A 423 -17.06 3.92 -10.66
N LEU A 424 -18.26 4.06 -10.09
CA LEU A 424 -19.41 3.22 -10.43
C LEU A 424 -19.90 3.42 -11.87
N ALA A 425 -19.73 4.61 -12.44
CA ALA A 425 -20.13 4.89 -13.82
C ALA A 425 -19.26 4.17 -14.86
N ASN A 426 -17.98 3.90 -14.57
CA ASN A 426 -17.06 3.22 -15.47
C ASN A 426 -16.01 2.40 -14.70
N VAL A 427 -16.48 1.31 -14.08
CA VAL A 427 -15.70 0.50 -13.12
C VAL A 427 -14.35 0.06 -13.67
N THR A 428 -14.28 -0.49 -14.88
CA THR A 428 -13.02 -1.03 -15.41
C THR A 428 -11.96 0.05 -15.59
N GLU A 429 -12.31 1.17 -16.20
CA GLU A 429 -11.38 2.28 -16.45
C GLU A 429 -10.99 2.98 -15.14
N GLN A 430 -11.95 3.19 -14.23
CA GLN A 430 -11.69 3.88 -12.98
C GLN A 430 -10.91 3.00 -11.98
N CYS A 431 -11.12 1.68 -11.95
CA CYS A 431 -10.26 0.78 -11.18
C CYS A 431 -8.81 0.80 -11.69
N GLN A 432 -8.60 0.91 -13.02
CA GLN A 432 -7.26 1.11 -13.57
C GLN A 432 -6.68 2.47 -13.15
N PHE A 433 -7.48 3.54 -13.16
CA PHE A 433 -7.04 4.85 -12.67
C PHE A 433 -6.65 4.82 -11.18
N GLN A 434 -7.39 4.08 -10.35
CA GLN A 434 -7.02 3.85 -8.95
C GLN A 434 -5.69 3.11 -8.85
N ALA A 435 -5.48 2.05 -9.62
CA ALA A 435 -4.22 1.31 -9.65
C ALA A 435 -3.04 2.19 -10.11
N ASP A 436 -3.22 2.98 -11.16
CA ASP A 436 -2.20 3.92 -11.64
C ASP A 436 -1.86 4.98 -10.58
N GLY A 437 -2.87 5.47 -9.86
CA GLY A 437 -2.71 6.38 -8.73
C GLY A 437 -1.89 5.78 -7.59
N VAL A 438 -2.19 4.53 -7.21
CA VAL A 438 -1.42 3.76 -6.21
C VAL A 438 0.03 3.60 -6.66
N PHE A 439 0.26 3.21 -7.91
CA PHE A 439 1.62 3.03 -8.42
C PHE A 439 2.38 4.35 -8.56
N ASN A 440 1.72 5.47 -8.86
CA ASN A 440 2.35 6.78 -8.83
C ASN A 440 2.84 7.16 -7.41
N ILE A 441 2.07 6.80 -6.37
CA ILE A 441 2.51 6.97 -4.97
C ILE A 441 3.69 6.04 -4.66
N LEU A 442 3.57 4.75 -4.98
CA LEU A 442 4.62 3.76 -4.73
C LEU A 442 5.94 4.09 -5.46
N ASN A 443 5.88 4.56 -6.71
CA ASN A 443 7.08 4.96 -7.46
C ASN A 443 7.83 6.14 -6.82
N LYS A 444 7.17 6.97 -6.00
CA LYS A 444 7.80 8.09 -5.30
C LYS A 444 8.32 7.71 -3.91
N VAL A 445 7.60 6.82 -3.23
CA VAL A 445 7.85 6.47 -1.82
C VAL A 445 8.70 5.23 -1.68
N SER A 446 8.46 4.21 -2.50
CA SER A 446 9.14 2.91 -2.44
C SER A 446 9.38 2.36 -3.85
N PRO A 447 10.31 2.96 -4.63
CA PRO A 447 10.50 2.66 -6.05
C PRO A 447 10.83 1.19 -6.35
N LEU A 448 11.68 0.55 -5.54
CA LEU A 448 12.03 -0.86 -5.76
C LEU A 448 10.84 -1.80 -5.56
N ALA A 449 9.96 -1.51 -4.59
CA ALA A 449 8.72 -2.26 -4.42
C ALA A 449 7.80 -2.10 -5.64
N ALA A 450 7.68 -0.87 -6.17
CA ALA A 450 6.89 -0.60 -7.38
C ALA A 450 7.46 -1.34 -8.61
N ILE A 451 8.79 -1.32 -8.79
CA ILE A 451 9.48 -2.06 -9.86
C ILE A 451 9.21 -3.56 -9.74
N TRP A 452 9.40 -4.13 -8.54
CA TRP A 452 9.16 -5.55 -8.30
C TRP A 452 7.70 -5.92 -8.59
N MET A 453 6.73 -5.16 -8.08
CA MET A 453 5.31 -5.43 -8.33
C MET A 453 4.96 -5.36 -9.82
N ARG A 454 5.45 -4.34 -10.53
CA ARG A 454 5.23 -4.19 -11.98
C ARG A 454 5.80 -5.36 -12.78
N ARG A 455 7.02 -5.80 -12.47
CA ARG A 455 7.66 -6.94 -13.16
C ARG A 455 6.93 -8.26 -12.91
N ASN A 456 6.21 -8.36 -11.79
CA ASN A 456 5.36 -9.50 -11.46
C ASN A 456 3.90 -9.34 -11.93
N GLY A 457 3.59 -8.33 -12.76
CA GLY A 457 2.24 -8.14 -13.33
C GLY A 457 1.20 -7.66 -12.32
N LEU A 458 1.63 -7.09 -11.19
CA LEU A 458 0.75 -6.64 -10.11
C LEU A 458 0.28 -5.18 -10.27
N ASN A 459 0.68 -4.49 -11.33
CA ASN A 459 0.41 -3.06 -11.52
C ASN A 459 -1.04 -2.70 -11.81
N GLY A 460 -1.87 -3.66 -12.20
CA GLY A 460 -3.32 -3.45 -12.40
C GLY A 460 -4.16 -3.62 -11.13
N LEU A 461 -3.58 -4.09 -10.02
CA LEU A 461 -4.29 -4.39 -8.76
C LEU A 461 -5.62 -5.16 -8.96
N LEU A 462 -5.65 -6.09 -9.91
CA LEU A 462 -6.89 -6.73 -10.36
C LEU A 462 -7.62 -7.50 -9.25
N TRP A 463 -6.88 -8.03 -8.26
CA TRP A 463 -7.45 -8.71 -7.10
C TRP A 463 -8.17 -7.75 -6.12
N CYS A 464 -7.92 -6.44 -6.20
CA CYS A 464 -8.57 -5.41 -5.38
C CYS A 464 -9.84 -4.81 -6.01
N TYR A 465 -10.28 -5.28 -7.19
CA TYR A 465 -11.43 -4.67 -7.88
C TYR A 465 -12.70 -4.64 -7.02
N SER A 466 -12.99 -5.72 -6.30
CA SER A 466 -14.13 -5.74 -5.38
C SER A 466 -13.94 -4.79 -4.20
N ASP A 467 -12.71 -4.60 -3.73
CA ASP A 467 -12.39 -3.68 -2.64
C ASP A 467 -12.65 -2.23 -3.05
N PHE A 468 -12.27 -1.87 -4.27
CA PHE A 468 -12.55 -0.55 -4.83
C PHE A 468 -14.06 -0.32 -4.92
N VAL A 469 -14.78 -1.21 -5.61
CA VAL A 469 -16.23 -1.04 -5.86
C VAL A 469 -17.04 -1.02 -4.57
N LEU A 470 -16.68 -1.84 -3.58
CA LEU A 470 -17.44 -2.01 -2.33
C LEU A 470 -16.89 -1.20 -1.18
N LEU A 471 -15.93 -0.28 -1.42
CA LEU A 471 -15.27 0.51 -0.38
C LEU A 471 -14.85 -0.37 0.81
N PHE A 472 -14.26 -1.53 0.50
CA PHE A 472 -13.83 -2.58 1.42
C PHE A 472 -14.89 -3.20 2.35
N LYS A 473 -16.19 -3.04 2.09
CA LYS A 473 -17.27 -3.59 2.93
C LYS A 473 -17.17 -5.10 3.19
N ARG A 474 -16.59 -5.87 2.27
CA ARG A 474 -16.41 -7.32 2.43
C ARG A 474 -15.09 -7.72 3.06
N SER A 475 -14.17 -6.77 3.21
CA SER A 475 -12.77 -7.04 3.53
C SER A 475 -12.43 -6.65 4.96
N PHE A 476 -13.10 -5.63 5.52
CA PHE A 476 -13.01 -5.28 6.93
C PHE A 476 -14.28 -5.66 7.70
N PRO A 477 -14.16 -6.35 8.85
CA PRO A 477 -15.31 -6.65 9.71
C PRO A 477 -15.92 -5.39 10.34
N GLN A 478 -15.10 -4.41 10.73
CA GLN A 478 -15.53 -3.10 11.22
C GLN A 478 -15.35 -2.06 10.11
N ILE A 479 -16.40 -1.82 9.34
CA ILE A 479 -16.33 -0.93 8.17
C ILE A 479 -16.23 0.56 8.53
N TRP A 480 -16.76 0.96 9.68
CA TRP A 480 -16.84 2.37 10.07
C TRP A 480 -15.48 3.02 10.31
N SER A 481 -14.48 2.28 10.80
CA SER A 481 -13.11 2.82 10.90
C SER A 481 -12.52 3.17 9.53
N VAL A 482 -12.92 2.46 8.48
CA VAL A 482 -12.50 2.75 7.10
C VAL A 482 -13.32 3.91 6.53
N TRP A 483 -14.64 3.87 6.64
CA TRP A 483 -15.52 4.85 6.01
C TRP A 483 -15.41 6.24 6.65
N LEU A 484 -15.19 6.33 7.97
CA LEU A 484 -14.88 7.59 8.61
C LEU A 484 -13.56 8.17 8.10
N GLN A 485 -12.52 7.34 7.92
CA GLN A 485 -11.27 7.79 7.31
C GLN A 485 -11.46 8.27 5.87
N LEU A 486 -12.17 7.52 5.03
CA LEU A 486 -12.46 7.92 3.65
C LEU A 486 -13.16 9.28 3.58
N ASN A 487 -14.16 9.51 4.43
CA ASN A 487 -15.03 10.68 4.35
C ASN A 487 -14.53 11.91 5.14
N CYS A 488 -13.81 11.70 6.25
CA CYS A 488 -13.29 12.78 7.11
C CYS A 488 -11.81 13.10 6.83
N SER A 489 -11.25 12.56 5.75
CA SER A 489 -9.87 12.83 5.35
C SER A 489 -9.66 14.26 4.80
N PRO A 490 -8.39 14.70 4.68
CA PRO A 490 -8.05 15.93 3.97
C PRO A 490 -8.44 15.93 2.48
N TYR A 491 -8.44 14.76 1.82
CA TYR A 491 -8.73 14.63 0.38
C TYR A 491 -9.74 13.49 0.11
N PRO A 492 -11.03 13.61 0.49
CA PRO A 492 -11.99 12.51 0.42
C PRO A 492 -12.12 11.86 -0.97
N ALA A 493 -12.14 12.67 -2.03
CA ALA A 493 -12.23 12.21 -3.42
C ALA A 493 -11.03 11.35 -3.90
N ASN A 494 -9.86 11.51 -3.28
CA ASN A 494 -8.65 10.77 -3.62
C ASN A 494 -8.27 9.73 -2.54
N TRP A 495 -8.98 9.71 -1.41
CA TRP A 495 -8.54 8.96 -0.23
C TRP A 495 -8.50 7.46 -0.45
N LEU A 496 -9.40 6.93 -1.29
CA LEU A 496 -9.39 5.50 -1.65
C LEU A 496 -8.03 5.07 -2.24
N THR A 497 -7.45 5.89 -3.11
CA THR A 497 -6.12 5.63 -3.70
C THR A 497 -5.03 5.58 -2.63
N TYR A 498 -5.01 6.56 -1.72
CA TYR A 498 -4.03 6.60 -0.63
C TYR A 498 -4.19 5.43 0.34
N PHE A 499 -5.43 5.08 0.68
CA PHE A 499 -5.73 3.99 1.59
C PHE A 499 -5.26 2.64 1.02
N VAL A 500 -5.52 2.40 -0.27
CA VAL A 500 -5.00 1.21 -0.98
C VAL A 500 -3.48 1.24 -1.04
N ALA A 501 -2.86 2.39 -1.32
CA ALA A 501 -1.41 2.51 -1.33
C ALA A 501 -0.82 2.20 0.06
N ALA A 502 -1.46 2.64 1.14
CA ALA A 502 -1.05 2.34 2.51
C ALA A 502 -1.15 0.85 2.84
N ILE A 503 -2.21 0.18 2.38
CA ILE A 503 -2.37 -1.28 2.49
C ILE A 503 -1.20 -1.98 1.78
N ILE A 504 -0.88 -1.58 0.54
CA ILE A 504 0.22 -2.19 -0.21
C ILE A 504 1.56 -1.92 0.46
N VAL A 505 1.82 -0.70 0.95
CA VAL A 505 3.02 -0.36 1.71
C VAL A 505 3.14 -1.26 2.95
N ARG A 506 2.14 -1.30 3.82
CA ARG A 506 2.21 -2.11 5.05
C ARG A 506 2.19 -3.62 4.79
N GLY A 507 1.60 -4.06 3.69
CA GLY A 507 1.53 -5.46 3.29
C GLY A 507 2.71 -5.95 2.42
N PHE A 508 3.57 -5.05 1.92
CA PHE A 508 4.56 -5.39 0.90
C PHE A 508 5.51 -6.50 1.33
N ASP A 509 5.96 -6.49 2.59
CA ASP A 509 6.87 -7.50 3.10
C ASP A 509 6.27 -8.91 3.03
N GLN A 510 5.00 -9.06 3.42
CA GLN A 510 4.28 -10.33 3.35
C GLN A 510 4.02 -10.75 1.90
N LEU A 511 3.72 -9.79 1.02
CA LEU A 511 3.50 -10.03 -0.41
C LEU A 511 4.77 -10.53 -1.12
N ALA A 512 5.92 -9.91 -0.84
CA ALA A 512 7.17 -10.20 -1.51
C ALA A 512 7.81 -11.54 -1.10
N VAL A 513 7.32 -12.17 -0.03
CA VAL A 513 7.75 -13.50 0.44
C VAL A 513 6.88 -14.63 -0.11
N LEU A 514 5.76 -14.31 -0.78
CA LEU A 514 4.91 -15.34 -1.37
C LEU A 514 5.68 -16.15 -2.44
N PRO A 515 5.43 -17.47 -2.52
CA PRO A 515 6.12 -18.34 -3.49
C PRO A 515 5.79 -17.98 -4.93
N ASP A 516 4.57 -17.47 -5.17
CA ASP A 516 4.11 -16.88 -6.41
C ASP A 516 3.11 -15.76 -6.10
N VAL A 517 2.92 -14.86 -7.07
CA VAL A 517 1.98 -13.75 -6.98
C VAL A 517 0.98 -13.75 -8.13
N SER A 518 0.57 -14.95 -8.56
CA SER A 518 -0.55 -15.09 -9.49
C SER A 518 -1.82 -14.48 -8.89
N ILE A 519 -2.75 -14.04 -9.75
CA ILE A 519 -4.03 -13.45 -9.29
C ILE A 519 -4.76 -14.42 -8.35
N THR A 520 -4.72 -15.73 -8.64
CA THR A 520 -5.32 -16.76 -7.78
C THR A 520 -4.70 -16.79 -6.40
N THR A 521 -3.38 -16.79 -6.30
CA THR A 521 -2.67 -16.77 -5.01
C THR A 521 -2.93 -15.46 -4.26
N MET A 522 -2.98 -14.33 -4.97
CA MET A 522 -3.28 -13.02 -4.38
C MET A 522 -4.70 -12.96 -3.82
N MET A 523 -5.71 -13.51 -4.50
CA MET A 523 -7.10 -13.56 -4.00
C MET A 523 -7.22 -14.36 -2.69
N ASP A 524 -6.35 -15.36 -2.47
CA ASP A 524 -6.34 -16.18 -1.25
C ASP A 524 -5.46 -15.60 -0.13
N ALA A 525 -4.34 -14.95 -0.50
CA ALA A 525 -3.37 -14.42 0.45
C ALA A 525 -3.72 -13.00 0.95
N PHE A 526 -4.17 -12.12 0.05
CA PHE A 526 -4.42 -10.71 0.36
C PHE A 526 -5.44 -10.48 1.48
N PRO A 527 -6.57 -11.22 1.57
CA PRO A 527 -7.49 -11.08 2.70
C PRO A 527 -6.85 -11.38 4.06
N LYS A 528 -5.92 -12.35 4.12
CA LYS A 528 -5.18 -12.68 5.36
C LYS A 528 -4.20 -11.58 5.74
N ILE A 529 -3.54 -11.01 4.74
CA ILE A 529 -2.61 -9.88 4.91
C ILE A 529 -3.40 -8.67 5.46
N LEU A 530 -4.57 -8.36 4.89
CA LEU A 530 -5.46 -7.30 5.40
C LEU A 530 -5.88 -7.52 6.86
N GLN A 531 -6.25 -8.74 7.23
CA GLN A 531 -6.65 -9.08 8.60
C GLN A 531 -5.52 -8.90 9.63
N SER A 532 -4.26 -8.97 9.19
CA SER A 532 -3.11 -8.74 10.07
C SER A 532 -2.83 -7.26 10.36
N MET A 533 -3.47 -6.33 9.63
CA MET A 533 -3.18 -4.90 9.74
C MET A 533 -3.93 -4.23 10.88
N ASN A 534 -3.26 -3.27 11.53
CA ASN A 534 -3.88 -2.38 12.50
C ASN A 534 -4.43 -1.12 11.79
N MET A 535 -5.71 -0.80 12.03
CA MET A 535 -6.40 0.33 11.38
C MET A 535 -5.83 1.71 11.75
N GLU A 536 -5.32 1.89 12.97
CA GLU A 536 -4.69 3.14 13.41
C GLU A 536 -3.36 3.34 12.67
N THR A 537 -2.52 2.29 12.62
CA THR A 537 -1.27 2.31 11.85
C THR A 537 -1.54 2.55 10.37
N LEU A 538 -2.60 1.95 9.82
CA LEU A 538 -2.98 2.13 8.43
C LEU A 538 -3.45 3.56 8.14
N GLY A 539 -4.27 4.15 9.02
CA GLY A 539 -4.71 5.55 8.92
C GLY A 539 -3.53 6.53 8.95
N LYS A 540 -2.59 6.35 9.89
CA LYS A 540 -1.36 7.16 9.98
C LYS A 540 -0.48 7.03 8.73
N THR A 541 -0.34 5.82 8.21
CA THR A 541 0.40 5.56 6.96
C THR A 541 -0.28 6.24 5.78
N THR A 542 -1.60 6.16 5.69
CA THR A 542 -2.39 6.80 4.63
C THR A 542 -2.20 8.30 4.64
N LEU A 543 -2.27 8.94 5.81
CA LEU A 543 -2.05 10.37 5.98
C LEU A 543 -0.62 10.77 5.60
N TRP A 544 0.38 10.00 6.04
CA TRP A 544 1.77 10.23 5.68
C TRP A 544 1.98 10.18 4.15
N LEU A 545 1.37 9.21 3.46
CA LEU A 545 1.44 9.12 1.99
C LEU A 545 0.79 10.32 1.31
N ALA A 546 -0.36 10.78 1.81
CA ALA A 546 -1.04 11.96 1.28
C ALA A 546 -0.22 13.25 1.46
N GLU A 547 0.55 13.38 2.53
CA GLU A 547 1.42 14.54 2.74
C GLU A 547 2.71 14.47 1.91
N LYS A 548 3.34 13.30 1.79
CA LYS A 548 4.57 13.13 0.98
C LYS A 548 4.28 13.22 -0.52
N VAL A 549 3.11 12.75 -0.94
CA VAL A 549 2.67 12.75 -2.32
C VAL A 549 1.26 13.34 -2.38
N PRO A 550 1.11 14.67 -2.22
CA PRO A 550 -0.20 15.30 -2.27
C PRO A 550 -0.84 15.08 -3.64
N PRO A 551 -2.19 15.03 -3.70
CA PRO A 551 -2.87 14.92 -4.98
C PRO A 551 -2.42 16.11 -5.82
N LYS A 552 -2.16 15.89 -7.12
CA LYS A 552 -1.86 17.01 -8.01
C LYS A 552 -3.04 17.96 -7.89
N SER A 553 -2.83 19.18 -7.38
CA SER A 553 -3.87 20.20 -7.39
C SER A 553 -4.39 20.25 -8.82
N LYS A 554 -5.71 20.36 -9.02
CA LYS A 554 -6.29 20.52 -10.35
C LYS A 554 -5.43 21.56 -11.09
N ALA A 555 -4.70 21.11 -12.10
CA ALA A 555 -3.98 22.03 -12.95
C ALA A 555 -5.05 22.95 -13.52
N GLU A 556 -4.97 24.24 -13.19
CA GLU A 556 -5.67 25.28 -13.92
C GLU A 556 -5.42 25.01 -15.41
N GLY A 557 -6.44 24.59 -16.16
CA GLY A 557 -6.34 24.46 -17.62
C GLY A 557 -6.69 23.12 -18.26
N LYS A 558 -7.12 22.09 -17.52
CA LYS A 558 -8.00 21.09 -18.13
C LYS A 558 -9.35 21.17 -17.45
N LYS A 559 -10.35 21.69 -18.18
CA LYS A 559 -11.74 21.34 -17.89
C LYS A 559 -11.78 19.83 -17.86
N GLU A 560 -11.81 19.26 -16.65
CA GLU A 560 -12.38 17.93 -16.47
C GLU A 560 -13.70 17.97 -17.24
N PRO A 561 -14.06 16.91 -17.99
CA PRO A 561 -15.43 16.80 -18.39
C PRO A 561 -16.21 16.89 -17.07
N GLU A 562 -16.87 18.02 -16.84
CA GLU A 562 -18.07 18.01 -16.03
C GLU A 562 -18.78 16.76 -16.54
N ILE A 563 -19.12 15.85 -15.63
CA ILE A 563 -20.24 14.98 -15.90
C ILE A 563 -21.42 15.95 -15.95
N GLN A 564 -21.53 16.71 -17.04
CA GLN A 564 -22.78 17.30 -17.42
C GLN A 564 -23.64 16.08 -17.53
N MET A 565 -24.67 16.03 -16.70
CA MET A 565 -25.85 15.23 -16.93
C MET A 565 -26.54 15.78 -18.19
N SER A 566 -25.79 15.93 -19.29
CA SER A 566 -26.21 16.51 -20.54
C SER A 566 -27.33 15.62 -21.02
N ASN A 567 -28.54 16.20 -21.00
CA ASN A 567 -29.86 15.64 -21.31
C ASN A 567 -30.81 15.37 -20.12
N PHE A 568 -30.44 15.68 -18.87
CA PHE A 568 -31.34 15.54 -17.71
C PHE A 568 -31.34 16.80 -16.81
N HIS A 569 -31.84 17.92 -17.34
CA HIS A 569 -32.00 19.20 -16.60
C HIS A 569 -33.00 19.15 -15.41
N PHE A 570 -33.57 17.97 -15.09
CA PHE A 570 -34.62 17.83 -14.07
C PHE A 570 -34.12 17.28 -12.73
N PHE A 571 -32.86 16.80 -12.65
CA PHE A 571 -32.31 16.10 -11.48
C PHE A 571 -31.13 16.82 -10.79
N GLU A 572 -30.76 18.02 -11.25
CA GLU A 572 -29.86 18.90 -10.51
C GLU A 572 -30.68 19.71 -9.49
N THR A 573 -30.92 19.15 -8.30
CA THR A 573 -31.43 19.93 -7.17
C THR A 573 -30.39 20.94 -6.70
N LYS A 574 -30.83 22.04 -6.07
CA LYS A 574 -29.95 23.18 -5.69
C LYS A 574 -28.75 22.80 -4.81
N TRP A 575 -28.75 21.59 -4.24
CA TRP A 575 -27.74 21.06 -3.34
C TRP A 575 -26.88 19.94 -3.95
N THR A 576 -27.22 19.41 -5.14
CA THR A 576 -26.47 18.33 -5.82
C THR A 576 -25.28 18.79 -6.66
N GLY A 577 -24.84 20.05 -6.47
CA GLY A 577 -23.55 20.51 -6.97
C GLY A 577 -22.37 19.71 -6.37
N PRO A 578 -21.15 19.85 -6.91
CA PRO A 578 -19.96 19.29 -6.26
C PRO A 578 -19.97 19.74 -4.79
N CYS A 579 -19.79 18.78 -3.88
CA CYS A 579 -19.99 18.96 -2.44
C CYS A 579 -19.59 20.37 -1.99
N LEU A 580 -20.51 21.09 -1.35
CA LEU A 580 -20.25 22.35 -0.63
C LEU A 580 -19.35 22.12 0.60
N SER A 581 -18.45 21.14 0.57
CA SER A 581 -17.23 21.23 1.34
C SER A 581 -16.43 22.37 0.71
N GLY A 582 -16.57 23.58 1.23
CA GLY A 582 -15.65 24.69 0.97
C GLY A 582 -14.23 24.41 1.48
N ARG A 583 -13.71 23.20 1.24
CA ARG A 583 -12.36 22.74 1.54
C ARG A 583 -11.41 22.90 0.34
N ASP A 584 -11.93 23.34 -0.81
CA ASP A 584 -11.13 23.90 -1.89
C ASP A 584 -10.73 25.34 -1.48
N ASN A 585 -9.64 25.45 -0.70
CA ASN A 585 -8.84 26.64 -0.36
C ASN A 585 -8.57 26.75 1.14
N VAL A 586 -7.77 25.83 1.68
CA VAL A 586 -6.78 26.25 2.68
C VAL A 586 -5.44 25.73 2.20
N ALA A 587 -4.62 26.65 1.69
CA ALA A 587 -3.21 26.41 1.49
C ALA A 587 -2.61 25.98 2.85
N LEU A 588 -2.07 24.75 2.88
CA LEU A 588 -1.01 24.39 3.81
C LEU A 588 0.33 24.60 3.11
#